data_AF-A0A409Y377-F1
#
_entry.id   AF-A0A409Y377-F1
#
_cell.length_a   1.000
_cell.length_b   1.000
_cell.length_c   1.000
_cell.angle_alpha   90.00
_cell.angle_beta   90.00
_cell.angle_gamma   90.00
#
_symmetry.space_group_name_H-M   'P 1'
#
loop_
_entity.id
_entity.type
_entity.pdbx_description
1 polymer ?
#
loop_
_entity_poly.entity_id
_entity_poly.type
_entity_poly.pdbx_seq_one_letter_code
_entity_poly.pdbx_strand_id
1 'polypeptide(L)'
;MPSGESPVHTAAKTTLYYMVPPEDGVRPYQYVNADPITGERRKNYTQEPKEVIVENLRGKEDAVSLDKTGFQFFKHPSKVTNFADDDEIVKNYYPEVVELIKKYTGATRVEVFDHTVRRRRPGKVLEEPNARQPVSGVHVDQSGKAAVARVHRHLPPEDVPQLLKKRFQIINLWRPISHPADDWPLALCDHRSVDPKDIVPVRFLYPDREGETLGVRYNPNHKWKYISGLTPEEFVLIKCADSIDDGSVAVFTPHTAFEDPNTPAGSPPRESIEIRTLTTLYYTVPPANGVRPYQHTNADPITGERRKNFTQEPHEVLVENLRGKEDAASLDTTGFQFFRHPSKVTKFENDEEIVRDYYPEVIEVIKKFTGATRVVIFDHTVRRRREGKVIDEPNARQPVSGVHVDQSGKAAVARVHRHLPPEDVPELLKKRFQILNLWRPISHPADDWPLALCDHRSVDPKDVFPVSLIYPDREGETLGVRYNPNHKWKYVSGLTPEEFVLIKWRVEFLDDGSVAVFTPHTGFKDPNTPAGAPPRESIEIRTLVFYD
;
A
#
# COMPACT_ATOMS: atom_id res chain seq x y z
N MET A 1 -52.39 -11.65 -3.37
CA MET A 1 -52.58 -10.80 -2.18
C MET A 1 -51.44 -9.79 -2.15
N PRO A 2 -51.61 -8.57 -1.61
CA PRO A 2 -50.50 -7.64 -1.46
C PRO A 2 -49.41 -8.23 -0.57
N SER A 3 -48.15 -7.94 -0.86
CA SER A 3 -47.02 -8.28 -0.01
C SER A 3 -47.13 -7.53 1.31
N GLY A 4 -47.22 -8.25 2.42
CA GLY A 4 -47.21 -7.63 3.75
C GLY A 4 -45.83 -7.09 4.06
N GLU A 5 -45.68 -5.78 4.09
CA GLU A 5 -44.50 -5.12 4.67
C GLU A 5 -44.50 -5.40 6.18
N SER A 6 -43.41 -5.96 6.71
CA SER A 6 -43.20 -6.06 8.16
C SER A 6 -43.22 -4.66 8.77
N PRO A 7 -43.83 -4.46 9.95
CA PRO A 7 -43.90 -3.14 10.57
C PRO A 7 -42.49 -2.60 10.83
N VAL A 8 -42.15 -1.45 10.25
CA VAL A 8 -40.83 -0.82 10.43
C VAL A 8 -40.72 -0.31 11.87
N HIS A 9 -40.00 -1.06 12.71
CA HIS A 9 -39.76 -0.69 14.10
C HIS A 9 -39.01 0.63 14.17
N THR A 10 -39.53 1.60 14.94
CA THR A 10 -38.99 2.97 15.01
C THR A 10 -37.71 3.07 15.86
N ALA A 11 -37.46 2.09 16.73
CA ALA A 11 -36.23 1.97 17.50
C ALA A 11 -36.02 0.53 18.02
N ALA A 12 -34.77 0.19 18.31
CA ALA A 12 -34.38 -1.03 19.01
C ALA A 12 -33.98 -0.71 20.46
N LYS A 13 -34.48 -1.47 21.44
CA LYS A 13 -33.94 -1.45 22.82
C LYS A 13 -32.92 -2.59 22.95
N THR A 14 -31.66 -2.26 23.18
CA THR A 14 -30.54 -3.21 23.11
C THR A 14 -29.50 -2.94 24.20
N THR A 15 -28.52 -3.84 24.35
CA THR A 15 -27.36 -3.65 25.23
C THR A 15 -26.12 -3.29 24.41
N LEU A 16 -25.48 -2.16 24.73
CA LEU A 16 -24.16 -1.79 24.20
C LEU A 16 -23.08 -1.90 25.28
N TYR A 17 -21.85 -2.21 24.87
CA TYR A 17 -20.73 -2.45 25.77
C TYR A 17 -19.78 -1.25 25.80
N TYR A 18 -19.98 -0.37 26.77
CA TYR A 18 -19.17 0.82 26.99
C TYR A 18 -17.85 0.49 27.71
N MET A 19 -16.85 1.36 27.56
CA MET A 19 -15.53 1.20 28.16
C MET A 19 -15.51 1.65 29.63
N VAL A 20 -14.96 0.81 30.51
CA VAL A 20 -14.57 1.20 31.87
C VAL A 20 -13.04 1.27 31.93
N PRO A 21 -12.44 2.45 32.18
CA PRO A 21 -10.99 2.60 32.27
C PRO A 21 -10.43 1.97 33.56
N PRO A 22 -9.12 1.71 33.65
CA PRO A 22 -8.46 1.19 34.85
C PRO A 22 -8.65 2.10 36.07
N GLU A 23 -8.92 1.50 37.24
CA GLU A 23 -9.08 2.21 38.51
C GLU A 23 -7.76 2.78 39.05
N ASP A 24 -6.62 2.19 38.66
CA ASP A 24 -5.26 2.64 39.02
C ASP A 24 -4.81 3.91 38.27
N GLY A 25 -5.64 4.41 37.34
CA GLY A 25 -5.33 5.57 36.50
C GLY A 25 -4.29 5.31 35.41
N VAL A 26 -3.81 4.07 35.23
CA VAL A 26 -2.86 3.72 34.17
C VAL A 26 -3.54 3.91 32.81
N ARG A 27 -2.82 4.52 31.86
CA ARG A 27 -3.37 4.81 30.53
C ARG A 27 -3.87 3.52 29.86
N PRO A 28 -5.12 3.47 29.37
CA PRO A 28 -5.69 2.28 28.75
C PRO A 28 -4.89 1.80 27.54
N TYR A 29 -4.78 0.48 27.39
CA TYR A 29 -4.19 -0.17 26.23
C TYR A 29 -4.89 -1.49 25.87
N GLN A 30 -4.79 -1.88 24.60
CA GLN A 30 -5.11 -3.21 24.10
C GLN A 30 -4.03 -3.65 23.10
N TYR A 31 -3.60 -4.91 23.17
CA TYR A 31 -2.77 -5.52 22.13
C TYR A 31 -3.61 -5.94 20.91
N VAL A 32 -3.12 -5.66 19.70
CA VAL A 32 -3.83 -5.95 18.44
C VAL A 32 -3.95 -7.46 18.20
N ASN A 33 -2.86 -8.18 18.50
CA ASN A 33 -2.82 -9.63 18.42
C ASN A 33 -3.25 -10.25 19.75
N ALA A 34 -3.86 -11.43 19.68
CA ALA A 34 -4.02 -12.27 20.86
C ALA A 34 -2.65 -12.74 21.36
N ASP A 35 -2.54 -12.96 22.67
CA ASP A 35 -1.44 -13.67 23.29
C ASP A 35 -1.38 -15.11 22.70
N PRO A 36 -0.25 -15.55 22.13
CA PRO A 36 -0.18 -16.82 21.39
C PRO A 36 -0.22 -18.07 22.28
N ILE A 37 -0.20 -17.91 23.61
CA ILE A 37 -0.27 -19.01 24.58
C ILE A 37 -1.69 -19.11 25.16
N THR A 38 -2.32 -17.99 25.50
CA THR A 38 -3.66 -17.98 26.10
C THR A 38 -4.80 -17.79 25.10
N GLY A 39 -4.52 -17.28 23.89
CA GLY A 39 -5.54 -16.90 22.90
C GLY A 39 -6.28 -15.60 23.22
N GLU A 40 -5.95 -14.90 24.31
CA GLU A 40 -6.64 -13.70 24.75
C GLU A 40 -5.95 -12.41 24.27
N ARG A 41 -6.72 -11.40 23.85
CA ARG A 41 -6.18 -10.04 23.66
C ARG A 41 -5.99 -9.37 25.02
N ARG A 42 -4.74 -9.28 25.47
CA ARG A 42 -4.38 -8.51 26.68
C ARG A 42 -4.81 -7.04 26.54
N LYS A 43 -5.57 -6.57 27.52
CA LYS A 43 -5.95 -5.17 27.74
C LYS A 43 -6.05 -4.92 29.25
N ASN A 44 -5.87 -3.67 29.69
CA ASN A 44 -6.03 -3.30 31.11
C ASN A 44 -7.41 -2.72 31.45
N TYR A 45 -8.25 -2.45 30.44
CA TYR A 45 -9.60 -1.90 30.63
C TYR A 45 -10.69 -2.95 30.44
N THR A 46 -11.80 -2.78 31.14
CA THR A 46 -12.98 -3.66 31.05
C THR A 46 -14.11 -2.97 30.26
N GLN A 47 -15.23 -3.64 30.11
CA GLN A 47 -16.42 -3.09 29.46
C GLN A 47 -17.66 -3.40 30.27
N GLU A 48 -18.58 -2.45 30.34
CA GLU A 48 -19.85 -2.60 31.04
C GLU A 48 -21.04 -2.65 30.06
N PRO A 49 -21.99 -3.58 30.24
CA PRO A 49 -23.23 -3.58 29.48
C PRO A 49 -24.15 -2.44 29.94
N LYS A 50 -24.77 -1.75 29.00
CA LYS A 50 -25.78 -0.71 29.25
C LYS A 50 -26.95 -0.86 28.29
N GLU A 51 -28.17 -0.89 28.83
CA GLU A 51 -29.37 -0.78 28.00
C GLU A 51 -29.46 0.62 27.39
N VAL A 52 -29.73 0.69 26.09
CA VAL A 52 -29.95 1.93 25.35
C VAL A 52 -31.11 1.76 24.35
N ILE A 53 -31.56 2.88 23.79
CA ILE A 53 -32.48 2.91 22.65
C ILE A 53 -31.71 3.40 21.43
N VAL A 54 -31.72 2.62 20.35
CA VAL A 54 -31.13 2.95 19.05
C VAL A 54 -32.27 3.32 18.10
N GLU A 55 -32.39 4.58 17.68
CA GLU A 55 -33.46 5.02 16.79
C GLU A 55 -33.22 4.53 15.35
N ASN A 56 -34.23 3.94 14.73
CA ASN A 56 -34.21 3.58 13.32
C ASN A 56 -34.46 4.82 12.47
N LEU A 57 -33.52 5.14 11.58
CA LEU A 57 -33.57 6.26 10.64
C LEU A 57 -34.09 5.88 9.25
N ARG A 58 -34.58 4.66 9.05
CA ARG A 58 -35.23 4.25 7.80
C ARG A 58 -36.41 5.18 7.48
N GLY A 59 -36.35 5.89 6.36
CA GLY A 59 -37.32 6.94 5.98
C GLY A 59 -37.07 8.33 6.61
N LYS A 60 -35.88 8.55 7.20
CA LYS A 60 -35.41 9.80 7.82
C LYS A 60 -33.91 10.04 7.54
N GLU A 61 -33.36 9.44 6.48
CA GLU A 61 -31.92 9.40 6.21
C GLU A 61 -31.31 10.78 5.94
N ASP A 62 -32.13 11.78 5.63
CA ASP A 62 -31.78 13.20 5.43
C ASP A 62 -31.60 13.98 6.75
N ALA A 63 -32.07 13.46 7.89
CA ALA A 63 -31.94 14.09 9.20
C ALA A 63 -30.51 14.06 9.78
N VAL A 64 -29.58 13.36 9.12
CA VAL A 64 -28.18 13.15 9.53
C VAL A 64 -27.20 13.58 8.44
N SER A 65 -26.00 14.04 8.82
CA SER A 65 -24.93 14.36 7.87
C SER A 65 -23.54 14.27 8.49
N LEU A 66 -22.53 14.02 7.65
CA LEU A 66 -21.14 13.83 8.10
C LEU A 66 -20.61 14.96 9.00
N ASP A 67 -21.00 16.20 8.70
CA ASP A 67 -20.55 17.37 9.46
C ASP A 67 -21.46 17.75 10.63
N LYS A 68 -22.68 17.23 10.72
CA LYS A 68 -23.58 17.48 11.88
C LYS A 68 -23.59 16.36 12.89
N THR A 69 -23.67 15.11 12.45
CA THR A 69 -23.86 13.93 13.31
C THR A 69 -22.65 12.99 13.30
N GLY A 70 -21.70 13.21 12.39
CA GLY A 70 -20.50 12.38 12.21
C GLY A 70 -20.67 11.29 11.13
N PHE A 71 -21.89 10.99 10.72
CA PHE A 71 -22.20 9.92 9.76
C PHE A 71 -23.33 10.32 8.81
N GLN A 72 -23.38 9.69 7.63
CA GLN A 72 -24.41 9.93 6.63
C GLN A 72 -24.62 8.70 5.73
N PHE A 73 -25.88 8.42 5.39
CA PHE A 73 -26.28 7.28 4.56
C PHE A 73 -26.51 7.69 3.11
N PHE A 74 -26.20 6.78 2.19
CA PHE A 74 -26.33 7.01 0.75
C PHE A 74 -26.77 5.74 0.04
N LYS A 75 -27.58 5.87 -1.02
CA LYS A 75 -27.89 4.79 -1.95
C LYS A 75 -27.03 4.92 -3.21
N HIS A 76 -26.23 3.89 -3.49
CA HIS A 76 -25.46 3.71 -4.71
C HIS A 76 -25.16 2.20 -4.89
N PRO A 77 -25.83 1.51 -5.82
CA PRO A 77 -25.51 0.11 -6.13
C PRO A 77 -24.02 -0.07 -6.45
N SER A 78 -23.38 -1.00 -5.75
CA SER A 78 -21.99 -1.38 -6.00
C SER A 78 -21.88 -2.07 -7.37
N LYS A 79 -20.83 -1.75 -8.14
CA LYS A 79 -20.47 -2.54 -9.33
C LYS A 79 -19.84 -3.89 -8.98
N VAL A 80 -19.30 -3.99 -7.76
CA VAL A 80 -18.70 -5.20 -7.21
C VAL A 80 -19.73 -5.94 -6.37
N THR A 81 -19.94 -7.22 -6.68
CA THR A 81 -20.87 -8.11 -5.98
C THR A 81 -20.17 -9.26 -5.26
N ASN A 82 -18.92 -9.56 -5.60
CA ASN A 82 -18.08 -10.51 -4.89
C ASN A 82 -17.11 -9.78 -3.95
N PHE A 83 -17.09 -10.19 -2.70
CA PHE A 83 -16.23 -9.66 -1.64
C PHE A 83 -15.52 -10.79 -0.89
N ALA A 84 -15.26 -11.90 -1.58
CA ALA A 84 -14.47 -13.03 -1.09
C ALA A 84 -12.97 -12.94 -1.47
N ASP A 85 -12.62 -12.07 -2.42
CA ASP A 85 -11.26 -11.83 -2.91
C ASP A 85 -10.85 -10.38 -2.64
N ASP A 86 -9.80 -10.20 -1.83
CA ASP A 86 -9.23 -8.91 -1.46
C ASP A 86 -8.67 -8.17 -2.70
N ASP A 87 -8.13 -8.88 -3.69
CA ASP A 87 -7.56 -8.28 -4.91
C ASP A 87 -8.71 -7.82 -5.87
N GLU A 88 -9.87 -8.48 -5.88
CA GLU A 88 -11.07 -7.99 -6.58
C GLU A 88 -11.62 -6.70 -5.93
N ILE A 89 -11.62 -6.65 -4.60
CA ILE A 89 -12.01 -5.49 -3.80
C ILE A 89 -11.10 -4.28 -4.11
N VAL A 90 -9.78 -4.48 -4.09
CA VAL A 90 -8.84 -3.38 -4.42
C VAL A 90 -9.07 -2.91 -5.86
N LYS A 91 -9.04 -3.83 -6.83
CA LYS A 91 -9.09 -3.49 -8.26
C LYS A 91 -10.37 -2.75 -8.66
N ASN A 92 -11.53 -3.24 -8.20
CA ASN A 92 -12.82 -2.82 -8.73
C ASN A 92 -13.61 -1.92 -7.77
N TYR A 93 -13.48 -2.11 -6.45
CA TYR A 93 -14.30 -1.40 -5.46
C TYR A 93 -13.60 -0.19 -4.84
N TYR A 94 -12.27 -0.21 -4.62
CA TYR A 94 -11.58 1.01 -4.17
C TYR A 94 -11.77 2.22 -5.11
N PRO A 95 -11.74 2.10 -6.46
CA PRO A 95 -12.02 3.23 -7.34
C PRO A 95 -13.47 3.74 -7.20
N GLU A 96 -14.45 2.86 -6.98
CA GLU A 96 -15.83 3.29 -6.67
C GLU A 96 -15.87 4.07 -5.35
N VAL A 97 -15.25 3.55 -4.29
CA VAL A 97 -15.21 4.21 -2.97
C VAL A 97 -14.51 5.57 -3.03
N VAL A 98 -13.40 5.69 -3.78
CA VAL A 98 -12.69 6.96 -3.98
C VAL A 98 -13.61 8.01 -4.62
N GLU A 99 -14.31 7.67 -5.71
CA GLU A 99 -15.23 8.61 -6.37
C GLU A 99 -16.48 8.91 -5.54
N LEU A 100 -17.01 7.93 -4.79
CA LEU A 100 -18.12 8.16 -3.85
C LEU A 100 -17.74 9.13 -2.73
N ILE A 101 -16.56 8.95 -2.11
CA ILE A 101 -16.10 9.85 -1.05
C ILE A 101 -15.86 11.25 -1.62
N LYS A 102 -15.17 11.40 -2.76
CA LYS A 102 -15.00 12.71 -3.44
C LYS A 102 -16.35 13.40 -3.66
N LYS A 103 -17.31 12.68 -4.27
CA LYS A 103 -18.64 13.17 -4.62
C LYS A 103 -19.44 13.69 -3.42
N TYR A 104 -19.40 12.98 -2.29
CA TYR A 104 -20.25 13.29 -1.13
C TYR A 104 -19.56 14.13 -0.04
N THR A 105 -18.24 14.30 -0.10
CA THR A 105 -17.48 15.17 0.84
C THR A 105 -16.97 16.46 0.19
N GLY A 106 -16.85 16.51 -1.13
CA GLY A 106 -16.16 17.58 -1.85
C GLY A 106 -14.63 17.49 -1.79
N ALA A 107 -14.07 16.40 -1.26
CA ALA A 107 -12.62 16.22 -1.14
C ALA A 107 -11.93 16.19 -2.52
N THR A 108 -10.89 17.01 -2.70
CA THR A 108 -10.11 17.08 -3.94
C THR A 108 -9.11 15.93 -4.11
N ARG A 109 -8.77 15.26 -3.00
CA ARG A 109 -7.93 14.06 -2.92
C ARG A 109 -8.56 13.13 -1.89
N VAL A 110 -8.65 11.85 -2.21
CA VAL A 110 -9.12 10.80 -1.29
C VAL A 110 -8.09 9.69 -1.32
N GLU A 111 -7.52 9.42 -0.16
CA GLU A 111 -6.61 8.30 0.07
C GLU A 111 -7.26 7.42 1.14
N VAL A 112 -7.52 6.20 0.72
CA VAL A 112 -8.04 5.05 1.49
C VAL A 112 -6.75 4.50 2.26
N PHE A 113 -6.79 3.57 3.25
CA PHE A 113 -5.58 3.02 3.96
C PHE A 113 -5.44 1.49 4.39
N ASP A 114 -6.39 0.78 5.00
CA ASP A 114 -6.42 -0.70 5.20
C ASP A 114 -7.88 -1.23 5.18
N HIS A 115 -8.22 -2.35 4.51
CA HIS A 115 -9.63 -2.80 4.40
C HIS A 115 -9.93 -3.98 5.33
N THR A 116 -11.20 -4.22 5.63
CA THR A 116 -11.62 -5.31 6.51
C THR A 116 -13.00 -5.80 6.11
N VAL A 117 -13.06 -7.02 5.58
CA VAL A 117 -14.30 -7.78 5.49
C VAL A 117 -14.58 -8.44 6.85
N ARG A 118 -15.81 -8.33 7.33
CA ARG A 118 -16.31 -8.99 8.55
C ARG A 118 -17.47 -9.90 8.19
N ARG A 119 -17.38 -11.16 8.64
CA ARG A 119 -18.38 -12.22 8.41
C ARG A 119 -18.74 -12.83 9.75
N ARG A 120 -19.96 -12.60 10.23
CA ARG A 120 -20.37 -13.12 11.55
C ARG A 120 -20.48 -14.64 11.49
N ARG A 121 -19.86 -15.33 12.46
CA ARG A 121 -19.91 -16.79 12.60
C ARG A 121 -20.47 -17.14 13.99
N PRO A 122 -21.78 -17.43 14.13
CA PRO A 122 -22.37 -17.78 15.42
C PRO A 122 -21.63 -18.93 16.10
N GLY A 123 -21.43 -18.83 17.42
CA GLY A 123 -20.73 -19.85 18.22
C GLY A 123 -19.20 -19.90 18.08
N LYS A 124 -18.56 -19.18 17.14
CA LYS A 124 -17.09 -19.10 17.04
C LYS A 124 -16.52 -17.85 17.74
N VAL A 125 -15.75 -18.07 18.81
CA VAL A 125 -15.03 -17.00 19.55
C VAL A 125 -13.70 -16.61 18.86
N LEU A 126 -13.13 -17.50 18.02
CA LEU A 126 -11.83 -17.29 17.38
C LEU A 126 -11.87 -16.23 16.27
N GLU A 127 -11.19 -15.11 16.50
CA GLU A 127 -10.71 -14.21 15.44
C GLU A 127 -9.47 -14.82 14.76
N GLU A 128 -9.68 -15.86 13.95
CA GLU A 128 -8.72 -16.21 12.88
C GLU A 128 -8.58 -14.99 11.93
N PRO A 129 -7.43 -14.74 11.27
CA PRO A 129 -7.24 -13.57 10.40
C PRO A 129 -8.36 -13.38 9.36
N ASN A 130 -8.89 -14.48 8.83
CA ASN A 130 -9.95 -14.53 7.81
C ASN A 130 -11.35 -14.82 8.43
N ALA A 131 -11.55 -14.48 9.71
CA ALA A 131 -12.76 -14.76 10.49
C ALA A 131 -13.19 -13.60 11.41
N ARG A 132 -12.83 -12.35 11.07
CA ARG A 132 -13.15 -11.16 11.88
C ARG A 132 -14.65 -11.01 12.10
N GLN A 133 -15.06 -11.11 13.37
CA GLN A 133 -16.42 -10.89 13.83
C GLN A 133 -16.79 -9.38 13.80
N PRO A 134 -18.09 -9.03 13.93
CA PRO A 134 -18.52 -7.68 14.30
C PRO A 134 -17.95 -7.25 15.66
N VAL A 135 -17.56 -5.98 15.81
CA VAL A 135 -17.06 -5.44 17.09
C VAL A 135 -18.26 -5.03 17.96
N SER A 136 -18.40 -5.61 19.15
CA SER A 136 -19.49 -5.36 20.10
C SER A 136 -19.23 -4.21 21.10
N GLY A 137 -18.01 -3.68 21.14
CA GLY A 137 -17.63 -2.57 22.02
C GLY A 137 -17.84 -1.21 21.36
N VAL A 138 -18.29 -0.23 22.15
CA VAL A 138 -18.37 1.17 21.70
C VAL A 138 -16.96 1.76 21.55
N HIS A 139 -16.64 2.24 20.34
CA HIS A 139 -15.31 2.78 20.00
C HIS A 139 -15.37 3.86 18.91
N VAL A 140 -14.24 4.55 18.73
CA VAL A 140 -13.88 5.26 17.49
C VAL A 140 -12.53 4.72 17.02
N ASP A 141 -12.42 4.46 15.72
CA ASP A 141 -11.26 3.87 15.06
C ASP A 141 -9.94 4.62 15.26
N GLN A 142 -9.94 5.95 15.35
CA GLN A 142 -8.73 6.78 15.44
C GLN A 142 -8.96 7.96 16.40
N SER A 143 -7.93 8.37 17.14
CA SER A 143 -7.89 9.72 17.74
C SER A 143 -7.44 10.77 16.71
N GLY A 144 -7.61 12.07 16.99
CA GLY A 144 -7.05 13.13 16.14
C GLY A 144 -5.53 13.04 15.98
N LYS A 145 -4.81 12.64 17.04
CA LYS A 145 -3.37 12.35 17.00
C LYS A 145 -3.06 11.13 16.12
N ALA A 146 -3.85 10.06 16.19
CA ALA A 146 -3.71 8.92 15.30
C ALA A 146 -4.00 9.32 13.84
N ALA A 147 -4.97 10.20 13.59
CA ALA A 147 -5.30 10.67 12.26
C ALA A 147 -4.16 11.51 11.64
N VAL A 148 -3.54 12.40 12.41
CA VAL A 148 -2.29 13.10 12.01
C VAL A 148 -1.17 12.09 11.75
N ALA A 149 -1.00 11.07 12.61
CA ALA A 149 0.00 10.02 12.40
C ALA A 149 -0.28 9.16 11.15
N ARG A 150 -1.55 8.91 10.79
CA ARG A 150 -1.94 8.27 9.53
C ARG A 150 -1.61 9.17 8.34
N VAL A 151 -1.87 10.48 8.41
CA VAL A 151 -1.44 11.44 7.37
C VAL A 151 0.08 11.41 7.16
N HIS A 152 0.87 11.43 8.24
CA HIS A 152 2.34 11.31 8.16
C HIS A 152 2.86 9.95 7.67
N ARG A 153 2.09 8.87 7.86
CA ARG A 153 2.47 7.50 7.44
C ARG A 153 2.10 7.21 5.98
N HIS A 154 0.98 7.77 5.52
CA HIS A 154 0.31 7.35 4.29
C HIS A 154 0.38 8.37 3.15
N LEU A 155 0.66 9.64 3.43
CA LEU A 155 0.80 10.67 2.40
C LEU A 155 2.28 11.04 2.18
N PRO A 156 2.69 11.46 0.97
CA PRO A 156 4.06 11.89 0.70
C PRO A 156 4.53 13.01 1.64
N PRO A 157 5.71 12.92 2.28
CA PRO A 157 6.13 13.90 3.28
C PRO A 157 6.27 15.34 2.76
N GLU A 158 6.40 15.57 1.45
CA GLU A 158 6.34 16.91 0.86
C GLU A 158 4.93 17.50 0.85
N ASP A 159 3.91 16.66 0.71
CA ASP A 159 2.50 17.07 0.69
C ASP A 159 2.01 17.35 2.12
N VAL A 160 2.44 16.54 3.08
CA VAL A 160 1.98 16.57 4.49
C VAL A 160 2.02 17.98 5.10
N PRO A 161 3.10 18.79 5.01
CA PRO A 161 3.14 20.17 5.50
C PRO A 161 2.15 21.15 4.83
N GLN A 162 1.56 20.81 3.70
CA GLN A 162 0.56 21.63 2.99
C GLN A 162 -0.86 21.01 3.06
N LEU A 163 -0.97 19.71 3.29
CA LEU A 163 -2.24 19.02 3.54
C LEU A 163 -2.69 19.16 5.00
N LEU A 164 -1.78 19.13 5.98
CA LEU A 164 -2.10 19.41 7.39
C LEU A 164 -2.51 20.88 7.66
N LYS A 165 -2.24 21.80 6.71
CA LYS A 165 -2.76 23.18 6.73
C LYS A 165 -4.15 23.33 6.13
N LYS A 166 -4.69 22.25 5.57
CA LYS A 166 -6.03 22.19 4.95
C LYS A 166 -6.91 21.28 5.79
N ARG A 167 -8.21 21.31 5.54
CA ARG A 167 -9.11 20.30 6.09
C ARG A 167 -8.75 18.93 5.50
N PHE A 168 -8.39 17.99 6.37
CA PHE A 168 -8.37 16.55 6.09
C PHE A 168 -9.33 15.82 7.03
N GLN A 169 -9.73 14.61 6.65
CA GLN A 169 -10.69 13.76 7.38
C GLN A 169 -10.25 12.30 7.26
N ILE A 170 -10.61 11.47 8.24
CA ILE A 170 -10.65 10.01 8.09
C ILE A 170 -12.11 9.58 8.10
N ILE A 171 -12.53 8.94 7.02
CA ILE A 171 -13.90 8.47 6.81
C ILE A 171 -13.84 7.00 6.40
N ASN A 172 -14.44 6.12 7.22
CA ASN A 172 -14.70 4.75 6.80
C ASN A 172 -15.96 4.75 5.91
N LEU A 173 -15.90 4.07 4.76
CA LEU A 173 -17.11 3.63 4.06
C LEU A 173 -17.45 2.21 4.54
N TRP A 174 -18.66 2.03 5.08
CA TRP A 174 -19.18 0.73 5.50
C TRP A 174 -20.37 0.31 4.63
N ARG A 175 -20.34 -0.92 4.11
CA ARG A 175 -21.37 -1.48 3.21
C ARG A 175 -21.67 -2.95 3.56
N PRO A 176 -22.95 -3.38 3.60
CA PRO A 176 -23.34 -4.80 3.53
C PRO A 176 -22.94 -5.39 2.17
N ILE A 177 -22.44 -6.62 2.12
CA ILE A 177 -21.80 -7.18 0.90
C ILE A 177 -22.48 -8.40 0.28
N SER A 178 -23.50 -8.97 0.93
CA SER A 178 -24.18 -10.19 0.47
C SER A 178 -25.71 -10.06 0.52
N HIS A 179 -26.22 -9.50 1.62
CA HIS A 179 -27.63 -9.44 1.97
C HIS A 179 -27.88 -8.20 2.86
N PRO A 180 -29.14 -7.81 3.14
CA PRO A 180 -29.44 -6.73 4.06
C PRO A 180 -28.87 -7.01 5.47
N ALA A 181 -28.25 -6.01 6.09
CA ALA A 181 -27.60 -6.16 7.39
C ALA A 181 -28.60 -6.10 8.56
N ASP A 182 -29.57 -7.03 8.57
CA ASP A 182 -30.53 -7.19 9.67
C ASP A 182 -29.90 -7.87 10.89
N ASP A 183 -28.98 -8.81 10.66
CA ASP A 183 -28.20 -9.44 11.72
C ASP A 183 -27.05 -8.52 12.16
N TRP A 184 -26.92 -8.32 13.48
CA TRP A 184 -25.89 -7.51 14.12
C TRP A 184 -25.61 -6.14 13.44
N PRO A 185 -26.62 -5.28 13.21
CA PRO A 185 -26.48 -3.99 12.52
C PRO A 185 -25.52 -3.03 13.22
N LEU A 186 -25.18 -1.94 12.51
CA LEU A 186 -24.27 -0.91 13.01
C LEU A 186 -25.03 0.21 13.74
N ALA A 187 -24.75 0.38 15.03
CA ALA A 187 -25.18 1.55 15.79
C ALA A 187 -24.14 2.67 15.66
N LEU A 188 -24.63 3.89 15.44
CA LEU A 188 -23.86 5.12 15.24
C LEU A 188 -24.37 6.18 16.23
N CYS A 189 -23.50 6.76 17.05
CA CYS A 189 -23.89 7.79 18.01
C CYS A 189 -23.84 9.18 17.36
N ASP A 190 -24.92 9.96 17.49
CA ASP A 190 -24.94 11.36 17.08
C ASP A 190 -23.88 12.16 17.83
N HIS A 191 -22.85 12.64 17.13
CA HIS A 191 -21.73 13.37 17.72
C HIS A 191 -22.16 14.49 18.68
N ARG A 192 -23.27 15.17 18.39
CA ARG A 192 -23.83 16.29 19.19
C ARG A 192 -24.38 15.86 20.56
N SER A 193 -24.28 14.58 20.89
CA SER A 193 -24.76 13.98 22.14
C SER A 193 -23.65 13.35 23.00
N VAL A 194 -22.39 13.49 22.58
CA VAL A 194 -21.20 12.99 23.25
C VAL A 194 -20.53 14.14 24.03
N ASP A 195 -20.25 13.98 25.32
CA ASP A 195 -19.36 14.93 26.03
C ASP A 195 -17.90 14.53 25.70
N PRO A 196 -16.99 15.47 25.35
CA PRO A 196 -15.57 15.15 25.18
C PRO A 196 -14.93 14.42 26.38
N LYS A 197 -15.51 14.50 27.58
CA LYS A 197 -15.10 13.73 28.77
C LYS A 197 -15.46 12.25 28.71
N ASP A 198 -16.41 11.84 27.87
CA ASP A 198 -16.79 10.44 27.67
C ASP A 198 -15.69 9.69 26.89
N ILE A 199 -14.86 10.42 26.14
CA ILE A 199 -13.82 9.90 25.26
C ILE A 199 -12.54 9.55 26.03
N VAL A 200 -11.96 8.39 25.70
CA VAL A 200 -10.77 7.84 26.37
C VAL A 200 -9.75 7.34 25.33
N PRO A 201 -8.58 8.00 25.18
CA PRO A 201 -7.54 7.56 24.24
C PRO A 201 -6.85 6.26 24.67
N VAL A 202 -7.17 5.16 23.98
CA VAL A 202 -6.65 3.81 24.19
C VAL A 202 -5.42 3.57 23.32
N ARG A 203 -4.32 3.10 23.91
CA ARG A 203 -3.11 2.68 23.17
C ARG A 203 -3.38 1.34 22.46
N PHE A 204 -3.23 1.32 21.14
CA PHE A 204 -3.44 0.12 20.33
C PHE A 204 -2.07 -0.46 19.97
N LEU A 205 -1.65 -1.50 20.69
CA LEU A 205 -0.26 -1.97 20.71
C LEU A 205 -0.03 -3.07 19.67
N TYR A 206 0.72 -2.74 18.63
CA TYR A 206 1.23 -3.66 17.62
C TYR A 206 2.64 -4.15 18.03
N PRO A 207 3.19 -5.21 17.40
CA PRO A 207 4.57 -5.63 17.65
C PRO A 207 5.63 -4.57 17.26
N ASP A 208 5.33 -3.74 16.27
CA ASP A 208 6.21 -2.73 15.67
C ASP A 208 5.96 -1.29 16.17
N ARG A 209 4.77 -0.99 16.70
CA ARG A 209 4.33 0.40 16.96
C ARG A 209 3.18 0.55 17.95
N GLU A 210 2.99 1.78 18.42
CA GLU A 210 1.77 2.23 19.12
C GLU A 210 0.85 2.97 18.14
N GLY A 211 -0.36 2.44 17.93
CA GLY A 211 -1.51 3.18 17.42
C GLY A 211 -2.37 3.73 18.56
N GLU A 212 -3.44 4.47 18.25
CA GLU A 212 -4.30 5.09 19.26
C GLU A 212 -5.76 5.15 18.76
N THR A 213 -6.65 4.43 19.46
CA THR A 213 -8.09 4.44 19.24
C THR A 213 -8.79 5.22 20.35
N LEU A 214 -10.10 5.45 20.24
CA LEU A 214 -10.88 6.02 21.33
C LEU A 214 -11.87 4.99 21.85
N GLY A 215 -11.81 4.67 23.14
CA GLY A 215 -12.92 4.04 23.86
C GLY A 215 -13.85 5.12 24.42
N VAL A 216 -15.08 4.72 24.77
CA VAL A 216 -16.13 5.66 25.20
C VAL A 216 -16.79 5.16 26.48
N ARG A 217 -16.89 6.04 27.48
CA ARG A 217 -17.61 5.83 28.75
C ARG A 217 -19.12 5.90 28.54
N TYR A 218 -19.89 5.30 29.46
CA TYR A 218 -21.34 5.46 29.41
C TYR A 218 -21.77 6.89 29.78
N ASN A 219 -22.64 7.47 28.96
CA ASN A 219 -23.37 8.70 29.22
C ASN A 219 -24.82 8.50 28.75
N PRO A 220 -25.84 8.75 29.60
CA PRO A 220 -27.24 8.57 29.22
C PRO A 220 -27.73 9.55 28.14
N ASN A 221 -26.95 10.61 27.84
CA ASN A 221 -27.29 11.57 26.79
C ASN A 221 -27.03 11.04 25.36
N HIS A 222 -26.23 9.96 25.20
CA HIS A 222 -25.86 9.41 23.90
C HIS A 222 -27.06 9.00 23.04
N LYS A 223 -27.20 9.61 21.86
CA LYS A 223 -28.31 9.40 20.92
C LYS A 223 -27.88 8.46 19.80
N TRP A 224 -28.05 7.17 20.07
CA TRP A 224 -27.77 6.09 19.12
C TRP A 224 -28.78 6.04 17.97
N LYS A 225 -28.28 5.84 16.76
CA LYS A 225 -29.01 5.72 15.50
C LYS A 225 -28.56 4.46 14.74
N TYR A 226 -29.45 3.91 13.92
CA TYR A 226 -29.13 2.90 12.91
C TYR A 226 -30.10 2.98 11.74
N ILE A 227 -29.90 2.12 10.74
CA ILE A 227 -30.91 1.81 9.72
C ILE A 227 -31.17 0.31 9.76
N SER A 228 -32.44 -0.07 9.94
CA SER A 228 -32.90 -1.44 9.77
C SER A 228 -32.93 -1.82 8.29
N GLY A 229 -32.49 -3.04 7.96
CA GLY A 229 -32.44 -3.53 6.58
C GLY A 229 -31.59 -2.65 5.65
N LEU A 230 -30.41 -2.19 6.09
CA LEU A 230 -29.47 -1.54 5.17
C LEU A 230 -29.02 -2.57 4.12
N THR A 231 -29.27 -2.29 2.85
CA THR A 231 -29.05 -3.23 1.74
C THR A 231 -27.65 -3.10 1.13
N PRO A 232 -27.17 -4.07 0.33
CA PRO A 232 -25.93 -3.92 -0.45
C PRO A 232 -25.96 -2.78 -1.49
N GLU A 233 -27.13 -2.22 -1.81
CA GLU A 233 -27.26 -1.00 -2.63
C GLU A 233 -26.97 0.29 -1.84
N GLU A 234 -26.85 0.21 -0.53
CA GLU A 234 -26.73 1.33 0.39
C GLU A 234 -25.42 1.25 1.18
N PHE A 235 -24.87 2.40 1.55
CA PHE A 235 -23.68 2.49 2.38
C PHE A 235 -23.79 3.65 3.36
N VAL A 236 -22.97 3.61 4.40
CA VAL A 236 -22.80 4.72 5.34
C VAL A 236 -21.35 5.21 5.30
N LEU A 237 -21.17 6.53 5.26
CA LEU A 237 -19.90 7.17 5.55
C LEU A 237 -19.86 7.48 7.05
N ILE A 238 -18.79 7.06 7.71
CA ILE A 238 -18.59 7.20 9.16
C ILE A 238 -17.31 8.02 9.36
N LYS A 239 -17.42 9.21 9.95
CA LYS A 239 -16.25 10.02 10.25
C LYS A 239 -15.56 9.48 11.51
N CYS A 240 -14.30 9.10 11.37
CA CYS A 240 -13.44 8.64 12.45
C CYS A 240 -12.54 9.77 12.98
N ALA A 241 -12.19 10.73 12.12
CA ALA A 241 -11.51 11.97 12.51
C ALA A 241 -11.81 13.12 11.53
N ASP A 242 -11.83 14.35 12.04
CA ASP A 242 -11.69 15.59 11.29
C ASP A 242 -10.46 16.35 11.79
N SER A 243 -9.99 17.29 10.98
CA SER A 243 -8.92 18.23 11.34
C SER A 243 -9.43 19.58 11.82
N ILE A 244 -10.72 19.87 11.57
CA ILE A 244 -11.41 21.04 12.13
C ILE A 244 -11.98 20.65 13.50
N ASP A 245 -11.37 21.18 14.56
CA ASP A 245 -11.75 20.96 15.97
C ASP A 245 -12.13 22.30 16.65
N ASP A 246 -12.91 23.13 15.94
CA ASP A 246 -13.44 24.42 16.41
C ASP A 246 -14.89 24.34 16.90
N GLY A 247 -15.48 23.14 16.90
CA GLY A 247 -16.88 22.88 17.24
C GLY A 247 -17.89 23.18 16.13
N SER A 248 -17.46 23.63 14.94
CA SER A 248 -18.36 23.88 13.79
C SER A 248 -18.85 22.61 13.11
N VAL A 249 -18.11 21.50 13.24
CA VAL A 249 -18.39 20.20 12.61
C VAL A 249 -18.20 19.06 13.61
N ALA A 250 -18.90 17.95 13.38
CA ALA A 250 -18.64 16.70 14.10
C ALA A 250 -17.23 16.18 13.78
N VAL A 251 -16.42 15.92 14.81
CA VAL A 251 -15.02 15.47 14.64
C VAL A 251 -14.84 13.95 14.57
N PHE A 252 -15.74 13.18 15.19
CA PHE A 252 -15.70 11.71 15.20
C PHE A 252 -17.07 11.09 15.48
N THR A 253 -17.22 9.79 15.21
CA THR A 253 -18.47 9.03 15.46
C THR A 253 -18.19 7.80 16.34
N PRO A 254 -18.69 7.75 17.59
CA PRO A 254 -18.76 6.51 18.35
C PRO A 254 -19.66 5.49 17.64
N HIS A 255 -19.17 4.27 17.46
CA HIS A 255 -19.91 3.22 16.77
C HIS A 255 -19.63 1.83 17.34
N THR A 256 -20.53 0.89 17.04
CA THR A 256 -20.44 -0.52 17.42
C THR A 256 -21.42 -1.36 16.58
N ALA A 257 -21.16 -2.66 16.43
CA ALA A 257 -22.21 -3.59 16.09
C ALA A 257 -23.07 -3.90 17.34
N PHE A 258 -24.36 -4.15 17.16
CA PHE A 258 -25.28 -4.46 18.26
C PHE A 258 -26.29 -5.53 17.87
N GLU A 259 -26.84 -6.23 18.86
CA GLU A 259 -27.91 -7.20 18.67
C GLU A 259 -29.27 -6.49 18.63
N ASP A 260 -29.91 -6.41 17.46
CA ASP A 260 -31.25 -5.85 17.32
C ASP A 260 -32.29 -6.93 17.70
N PRO A 261 -33.08 -6.76 18.78
CA PRO A 261 -34.13 -7.73 19.13
C PRO A 261 -35.25 -7.82 18.09
N ASN A 262 -35.33 -6.88 17.13
CA ASN A 262 -36.27 -6.91 16.02
C ASN A 262 -35.72 -7.65 14.78
N THR A 263 -34.52 -8.26 14.85
CA THR A 263 -33.95 -9.07 13.75
C THR A 263 -34.93 -10.17 13.33
N PRO A 264 -35.31 -10.26 12.04
CA PRO A 264 -36.24 -11.29 11.58
C PRO A 264 -35.73 -12.72 11.85
N ALA A 265 -36.65 -13.60 12.26
CA ALA A 265 -36.32 -14.99 12.55
C ALA A 265 -35.83 -15.70 11.29
N GLY A 266 -34.57 -16.15 11.31
CA GLY A 266 -33.91 -16.79 10.16
C GLY A 266 -33.11 -15.85 9.25
N SER A 267 -32.93 -14.57 9.61
CA SER A 267 -32.01 -13.69 8.88
C SER A 267 -30.58 -14.27 8.81
N PRO A 268 -29.89 -14.15 7.66
CA PRO A 268 -28.54 -14.68 7.47
C PRO A 268 -27.50 -13.96 8.33
N PRO A 269 -26.40 -14.62 8.76
CA PRO A 269 -25.34 -13.99 9.55
C PRO A 269 -24.60 -12.90 8.79
N ARG A 270 -24.43 -11.75 9.44
CA ARG A 270 -23.95 -10.50 8.80
C ARG A 270 -22.65 -10.64 8.00
N GLU A 271 -22.69 -10.24 6.73
CA GLU A 271 -21.49 -9.97 5.93
C GLU A 271 -21.38 -8.48 5.55
N SER A 272 -20.27 -7.84 5.92
CA SER A 272 -20.04 -6.39 5.72
C SER A 272 -18.58 -6.08 5.41
N ILE A 273 -18.31 -5.04 4.62
CA ILE A 273 -16.96 -4.51 4.36
C ILE A 273 -16.77 -3.08 4.89
N GLU A 274 -15.54 -2.77 5.27
CA GLU A 274 -15.04 -1.49 5.77
C GLU A 274 -13.74 -1.13 5.01
N ILE A 275 -13.63 0.06 4.41
CA ILE A 275 -12.67 0.33 3.31
C ILE A 275 -11.70 1.50 3.50
N ARG A 276 -10.42 1.17 3.28
CA ARG A 276 -9.14 1.91 3.29
C ARG A 276 -8.08 0.86 2.60
N THR A 277 -6.92 0.80 1.85
CA THR A 277 -5.82 1.35 0.92
C THR A 277 -4.40 1.92 1.21
N LEU A 278 -3.33 1.14 1.43
CA LEU A 278 -1.96 1.45 0.91
C LEU A 278 -0.98 0.23 0.98
N THR A 279 0.23 0.34 0.42
CA THR A 279 1.14 -0.79 0.11
C THR A 279 2.54 -0.71 0.77
N THR A 280 3.38 -1.75 0.60
CA THR A 280 4.63 -2.00 1.35
C THR A 280 5.84 -2.33 0.44
N LEU A 281 7.00 -1.74 0.72
CA LEU A 281 8.31 -2.07 0.11
C LEU A 281 9.33 -2.53 1.17
N TYR A 282 10.40 -3.23 0.74
CA TYR A 282 11.43 -3.78 1.64
C TYR A 282 12.77 -3.06 1.48
N TYR A 283 13.20 -2.34 2.51
CA TYR A 283 14.46 -1.59 2.54
C TYR A 283 15.61 -2.41 3.14
N THR A 284 16.85 -2.03 2.85
CA THR A 284 18.05 -2.77 3.27
C THR A 284 18.60 -2.21 4.59
N VAL A 285 18.75 -3.05 5.60
CA VAL A 285 19.29 -2.67 6.91
C VAL A 285 20.66 -3.31 7.13
N PRO A 286 21.75 -2.52 7.13
CA PRO A 286 23.11 -3.04 7.22
C PRO A 286 23.47 -3.48 8.65
N PRO A 287 24.53 -4.29 8.83
CA PRO A 287 24.95 -4.80 10.13
C PRO A 287 25.19 -3.72 11.19
N ALA A 288 24.56 -3.86 12.36
CA ALA A 288 24.71 -2.92 13.47
C ALA A 288 26.16 -2.84 14.04
N ASN A 289 27.00 -3.85 13.77
CA ASN A 289 28.41 -3.87 14.15
C ASN A 289 29.34 -3.12 13.16
N GLY A 290 28.79 -2.42 12.16
CA GLY A 290 29.56 -1.64 11.18
C GLY A 290 30.32 -2.46 10.14
N VAL A 291 30.21 -3.79 10.14
CA VAL A 291 30.80 -4.64 9.11
C VAL A 291 30.11 -4.36 7.76
N ARG A 292 30.90 -4.23 6.70
CA ARG A 292 30.40 -3.95 5.34
C ARG A 292 29.34 -4.99 4.93
N PRO A 293 28.18 -4.55 4.41
CA PRO A 293 27.16 -5.46 3.88
C PRO A 293 27.67 -6.32 2.73
N TYR A 294 27.28 -7.59 2.71
CA TYR A 294 27.54 -8.51 1.59
C TYR A 294 26.37 -9.46 1.35
N GLN A 295 26.27 -9.96 0.12
CA GLN A 295 25.40 -11.07 -0.29
C GLN A 295 26.12 -11.92 -1.34
N HIS A 296 26.07 -13.25 -1.19
CA HIS A 296 26.50 -14.19 -2.24
C HIS A 296 25.49 -14.21 -3.38
N THR A 297 25.95 -14.20 -4.64
CA THR A 297 25.05 -14.17 -5.81
C THR A 297 24.30 -15.47 -6.03
N ASN A 298 24.93 -16.58 -5.63
CA ASN A 298 24.35 -17.92 -5.71
C ASN A 298 23.69 -18.24 -4.36
N ALA A 299 22.56 -18.95 -4.40
CA ALA A 299 22.02 -19.58 -3.20
C ALA A 299 22.97 -20.66 -2.68
N ASP A 300 22.94 -20.89 -1.37
CA ASP A 300 23.52 -22.09 -0.78
C ASP A 300 22.77 -23.33 -1.29
N PRO A 301 23.47 -24.37 -1.79
CA PRO A 301 22.83 -25.52 -2.44
C PRO A 301 22.14 -26.49 -1.46
N ILE A 302 22.26 -26.28 -0.15
CA ILE A 302 21.63 -27.09 0.90
C ILE A 302 20.41 -26.36 1.48
N THR A 303 20.52 -25.06 1.77
CA THR A 303 19.41 -24.28 2.36
C THR A 303 18.52 -23.59 1.32
N GLY A 304 19.01 -23.37 0.10
CA GLY A 304 18.34 -22.56 -0.92
C GLY A 304 18.41 -21.05 -0.67
N GLU A 305 19.04 -20.59 0.41
CA GLU A 305 19.13 -19.16 0.76
C GLU A 305 20.44 -18.52 0.27
N ARG A 306 20.39 -17.26 -0.14
CA ARG A 306 21.61 -16.47 -0.36
C ARG A 306 22.21 -16.02 0.97
N ARG A 307 23.38 -16.56 1.31
CA ARG A 307 24.18 -16.08 2.46
C ARG A 307 24.42 -14.57 2.33
N LYS A 308 23.96 -13.82 3.33
CA LYS A 308 24.13 -12.36 3.48
C LYS A 308 24.29 -12.01 4.96
N ASN A 309 24.79 -10.81 5.26
CA ASN A 309 24.89 -10.31 6.65
C ASN A 309 23.92 -9.16 6.99
N PHE A 310 23.16 -8.66 6.01
CA PHE A 310 22.17 -7.60 6.18
C PHE A 310 20.73 -8.16 6.24
N THR A 311 19.85 -7.46 6.95
CA THR A 311 18.41 -7.73 7.00
C THR A 311 17.65 -6.84 6.02
N GLN A 312 16.35 -7.11 5.85
CA GLN A 312 15.45 -6.25 5.11
C GLN A 312 14.21 -5.96 5.95
N GLU A 313 13.82 -4.69 6.04
CA GLU A 313 12.68 -4.24 6.84
C GLU A 313 11.53 -3.76 5.93
N PRO A 314 10.28 -4.19 6.19
CA PRO A 314 9.11 -3.75 5.44
C PRO A 314 8.65 -2.37 5.91
N HIS A 315 8.40 -1.46 4.97
CA HIS A 315 7.83 -0.14 5.23
C HIS A 315 6.63 0.10 4.31
N GLU A 316 5.51 0.53 4.88
CA GLU A 316 4.38 1.07 4.12
C GLU A 316 4.80 2.38 3.42
N VAL A 317 4.53 2.49 2.12
CA VAL A 317 4.85 3.67 1.28
C VAL A 317 3.84 3.83 0.13
N LEU A 318 3.63 5.06 -0.34
CA LEU A 318 2.93 5.32 -1.60
C LEU A 318 3.85 5.03 -2.80
N VAL A 319 3.36 4.24 -3.75
CA VAL A 319 3.93 4.11 -5.10
C VAL A 319 2.98 4.79 -6.10
N GLU A 320 3.33 5.97 -6.60
CA GLU A 320 2.49 6.75 -7.51
C GLU A 320 2.36 6.07 -8.89
N ASN A 321 1.14 5.86 -9.36
CA ASN A 321 0.90 5.43 -10.74
C ASN A 321 1.03 6.62 -11.71
N LEU A 322 2.00 6.54 -12.62
CA LEU A 322 2.26 7.51 -13.69
C LEU A 322 1.58 7.15 -15.02
N ARG A 323 0.71 6.14 -15.08
CA ARG A 323 -0.03 5.80 -16.31
C ARG A 323 -0.87 7.00 -16.78
N GLY A 324 -0.57 7.54 -17.95
CA GLY A 324 -1.14 8.79 -18.48
C GLY A 324 -0.47 10.09 -17.99
N LYS A 325 0.72 9.99 -17.37
CA LYS A 325 1.60 11.09 -16.92
C LYS A 325 3.08 10.76 -17.13
N GLU A 326 3.40 9.88 -18.07
CA GLU A 326 4.74 9.31 -18.27
C GLU A 326 5.79 10.38 -18.64
N ASP A 327 5.35 11.52 -19.18
CA ASP A 327 6.12 12.72 -19.50
C ASP A 327 6.61 13.50 -18.27
N ALA A 328 6.01 13.29 -17.09
CA ALA A 328 6.47 13.86 -15.83
C ALA A 328 7.75 13.19 -15.27
N ALA A 329 8.28 12.17 -15.94
CA ALA A 329 9.53 11.48 -15.62
C ALA A 329 10.56 11.64 -16.75
N SER A 330 11.82 11.91 -16.40
CA SER A 330 12.91 11.97 -17.38
C SER A 330 14.24 11.50 -16.81
N LEU A 331 15.08 10.93 -17.67
CA LEU A 331 16.38 10.36 -17.27
C LEU A 331 17.26 11.34 -16.48
N ASP A 332 17.26 12.62 -16.86
CA ASP A 332 18.06 13.65 -16.19
C ASP A 332 17.38 14.27 -14.95
N THR A 333 16.07 14.08 -14.72
CA THR A 333 15.39 14.61 -13.51
C THR A 333 15.01 13.55 -12.48
N THR A 334 14.26 12.52 -12.86
CA THR A 334 13.80 11.45 -11.96
C THR A 334 14.76 10.27 -11.90
N GLY A 335 15.67 10.17 -12.87
CA GLY A 335 16.58 9.03 -13.07
C GLY A 335 16.03 7.96 -14.02
N PHE A 336 14.76 8.04 -14.40
CA PHE A 336 14.09 7.06 -15.26
C PHE A 336 13.11 7.70 -16.23
N GLN A 337 12.84 7.05 -17.35
CA GLN A 337 11.93 7.56 -18.37
C GLN A 337 11.28 6.44 -19.17
N PHE A 338 9.97 6.55 -19.40
CA PHE A 338 9.18 5.58 -20.15
C PHE A 338 9.11 5.94 -21.62
N PHE A 339 9.09 4.93 -22.49
CA PHE A 339 9.07 5.08 -23.94
C PHE A 339 8.20 3.99 -24.57
N ARG A 340 7.58 4.31 -25.72
CA ARG A 340 6.83 3.36 -26.53
C ARG A 340 7.61 3.02 -27.81
N HIS A 341 8.02 1.76 -27.94
CA HIS A 341 8.68 1.21 -29.13
C HIS A 341 8.39 -0.30 -29.23
N PRO A 342 7.42 -0.72 -30.07
CA PRO A 342 7.17 -2.13 -30.33
C PRO A 342 8.44 -2.86 -30.79
N SER A 343 8.76 -3.96 -30.10
CA SER A 343 9.92 -4.81 -30.42
C SER A 343 9.64 -5.67 -31.63
N LYS A 344 10.63 -5.88 -32.50
CA LYS A 344 10.58 -6.89 -33.57
C LYS A 344 10.75 -8.30 -33.00
N VAL A 345 11.46 -8.44 -31.88
CA VAL A 345 11.67 -9.70 -31.17
C VAL A 345 10.53 -9.90 -30.18
N THR A 346 9.77 -10.98 -30.36
CA THR A 346 8.62 -11.37 -29.52
C THR A 346 8.85 -12.65 -28.73
N LYS A 347 10.06 -13.22 -28.81
CA LYS A 347 10.49 -14.43 -28.09
C LYS A 347 11.81 -14.18 -27.38
N PHE A 348 11.89 -14.66 -26.14
CA PHE A 348 13.03 -14.43 -25.24
C PHE A 348 13.35 -15.75 -24.51
N GLU A 349 13.56 -16.80 -25.32
CA GLU A 349 13.72 -18.20 -24.89
C GLU A 349 15.17 -18.69 -25.03
N ASN A 350 15.98 -18.02 -25.85
CA ASN A 350 17.37 -18.37 -26.15
C ASN A 350 18.25 -17.10 -26.15
N ASP A 351 19.28 -17.08 -25.31
CA ASP A 351 20.24 -15.98 -25.14
C ASP A 351 20.98 -15.62 -26.44
N GLU A 352 21.30 -16.60 -27.29
CA GLU A 352 21.96 -16.39 -28.58
C GLU A 352 21.07 -15.59 -29.55
N GLU A 353 19.77 -15.84 -29.54
CA GLU A 353 18.80 -15.11 -30.36
C GLU A 353 18.55 -13.70 -29.81
N ILE A 354 18.54 -13.53 -28.49
CA ILE A 354 18.49 -12.22 -27.84
C ILE A 354 19.73 -11.38 -28.23
N VAL A 355 20.92 -11.98 -28.24
CA VAL A 355 22.18 -11.33 -28.65
C VAL A 355 22.23 -11.06 -30.16
N ARG A 356 21.66 -11.94 -31.00
CA ARG A 356 21.63 -11.77 -32.46
C ARG A 356 20.62 -10.72 -32.92
N ASP A 357 19.40 -10.76 -32.38
CA ASP A 357 18.25 -10.06 -32.97
C ASP A 357 17.77 -8.87 -32.12
N TYR A 358 17.79 -8.98 -30.78
CA TYR A 358 17.27 -7.92 -29.89
C TYR A 358 18.35 -6.90 -29.48
N TYR A 359 19.59 -7.33 -29.27
CA TYR A 359 20.69 -6.42 -28.93
C TYR A 359 20.89 -5.29 -29.98
N PRO A 360 20.87 -5.54 -31.30
CA PRO A 360 20.95 -4.46 -32.30
C PRO A 360 19.78 -3.47 -32.24
N GLU A 361 18.56 -3.95 -31.98
CA GLU A 361 17.39 -3.08 -31.79
C GLU A 361 17.59 -2.17 -30.57
N VAL A 362 17.99 -2.74 -29.43
CA VAL A 362 18.19 -1.99 -28.18
C VAL A 362 19.31 -0.96 -28.31
N ILE A 363 20.40 -1.27 -29.02
CA ILE A 363 21.48 -0.31 -29.31
C ILE A 363 20.93 0.92 -30.06
N GLU A 364 20.21 0.72 -31.16
CA GLU A 364 19.67 1.84 -31.96
C GLU A 364 18.54 2.60 -31.25
N VAL A 365 17.71 1.90 -30.46
CA VAL A 365 16.69 2.51 -29.59
C VAL A 365 17.33 3.42 -28.53
N ILE A 366 18.38 2.96 -27.84
CA ILE A 366 19.07 3.76 -26.83
C ILE A 366 19.78 4.96 -27.47
N LYS A 367 20.50 4.78 -28.58
CA LYS A 367 21.08 5.91 -29.35
C LYS A 367 20.02 6.94 -29.70
N LYS A 368 18.90 6.51 -30.29
CA LYS A 368 17.80 7.38 -30.74
C LYS A 368 17.20 8.22 -29.62
N PHE A 369 16.98 7.64 -28.43
CA PHE A 369 16.32 8.34 -27.32
C PHE A 369 17.27 9.10 -26.38
N THR A 370 18.58 8.87 -26.47
CA THR A 370 19.58 9.55 -25.62
C THR A 370 20.49 10.52 -26.38
N GLY A 371 20.65 10.35 -27.70
CA GLY A 371 21.70 11.04 -28.48
C GLY A 371 23.09 10.44 -28.32
N ALA A 372 23.23 9.29 -27.66
CA ALA A 372 24.50 8.58 -27.53
C ALA A 372 25.05 8.11 -28.87
N THR A 373 26.37 8.16 -29.05
CA THR A 373 27.04 7.75 -30.29
C THR A 373 27.50 6.28 -30.23
N ARG A 374 27.89 5.80 -29.04
CA ARG A 374 28.30 4.40 -28.80
C ARG A 374 27.50 3.82 -27.62
N VAL A 375 26.85 2.69 -27.86
CA VAL A 375 26.16 1.88 -26.85
C VAL A 375 26.73 0.47 -26.89
N VAL A 376 27.07 -0.08 -25.72
CA VAL A 376 27.61 -1.44 -25.57
C VAL A 376 26.79 -2.19 -24.53
N ILE A 377 26.02 -3.17 -24.98
CA ILE A 377 25.29 -4.09 -24.10
C ILE A 377 26.30 -5.09 -23.53
N PHE A 378 26.25 -5.32 -22.22
CA PHE A 378 27.26 -6.14 -21.53
C PHE A 378 26.71 -7.29 -20.69
N ASP A 379 25.40 -7.30 -20.44
CA ASP A 379 24.67 -8.31 -19.67
C ASP A 379 23.18 -8.15 -20.01
N HIS A 380 22.44 -9.25 -19.95
CA HIS A 380 20.99 -9.18 -19.88
C HIS A 380 20.46 -10.12 -18.79
N THR A 381 19.21 -9.95 -18.41
CA THR A 381 18.55 -10.81 -17.45
C THR A 381 17.08 -10.92 -17.81
N VAL A 382 16.65 -12.11 -18.22
CA VAL A 382 15.22 -12.45 -18.25
C VAL A 382 14.80 -12.88 -16.85
N ARG A 383 13.70 -12.30 -16.35
CA ARG A 383 13.04 -12.70 -15.09
C ARG A 383 11.64 -13.20 -15.42
N ARG A 384 11.27 -14.33 -14.82
CA ARG A 384 9.97 -14.99 -15.00
C ARG A 384 9.45 -15.37 -13.63
N ARG A 385 8.46 -14.64 -13.11
CA ARG A 385 7.92 -14.92 -11.77
C ARG A 385 7.34 -16.33 -11.73
N ARG A 386 7.68 -17.10 -10.70
CA ARG A 386 7.13 -18.45 -10.47
C ARG A 386 6.51 -18.50 -9.08
N GLU A 387 5.19 -18.64 -9.00
CA GLU A 387 4.49 -18.65 -7.72
C GLU A 387 4.92 -19.83 -6.83
N GLY A 388 5.00 -19.60 -5.53
CA GLY A 388 5.41 -20.60 -4.54
C GLY A 388 6.87 -21.08 -4.61
N LYS A 389 7.70 -20.60 -5.54
CA LYS A 389 9.09 -21.08 -5.73
C LYS A 389 10.12 -20.05 -5.27
N VAL A 390 10.91 -20.39 -4.26
CA VAL A 390 12.04 -19.57 -3.75
C VAL A 390 13.27 -19.65 -4.67
N ILE A 391 13.28 -20.58 -5.63
CA ILE A 391 14.38 -20.83 -6.58
C ILE A 391 14.68 -19.58 -7.43
N ASP A 392 15.85 -18.98 -7.23
CA ASP A 392 16.38 -17.82 -7.99
C ASP A 392 17.73 -18.17 -8.66
N GLU A 393 17.72 -19.29 -9.38
CA GLU A 393 18.82 -19.78 -10.22
C GLU A 393 18.99 -18.93 -11.51
N PRO A 394 20.15 -19.00 -12.20
CA PRO A 394 20.39 -18.26 -13.44
C PRO A 394 19.27 -18.37 -14.48
N ASN A 395 18.70 -19.56 -14.67
CA ASN A 395 17.67 -19.86 -15.67
C ASN A 395 16.23 -19.78 -15.09
N ALA A 396 16.09 -19.19 -13.90
CA ALA A 396 14.85 -19.20 -13.11
C ALA A 396 14.55 -17.87 -12.39
N ARG A 397 15.22 -16.78 -12.77
CA ARG A 397 15.27 -15.58 -11.91
C ARG A 397 13.91 -14.95 -11.61
N GLN A 398 13.68 -14.70 -10.32
CA GLN A 398 12.50 -14.03 -9.77
C GLN A 398 12.62 -12.49 -9.86
N PRO A 399 11.52 -11.74 -9.67
CA PRO A 399 11.57 -10.33 -9.32
C PRO A 399 12.39 -10.09 -8.03
N VAL A 400 13.19 -9.03 -7.98
CA VAL A 400 13.88 -8.61 -6.75
C VAL A 400 12.91 -7.80 -5.90
N SER A 401 12.63 -8.25 -4.68
CA SER A 401 11.71 -7.61 -3.73
C SER A 401 12.34 -6.57 -2.80
N GLY A 402 13.68 -6.44 -2.82
CA GLY A 402 14.42 -5.45 -2.06
C GLY A 402 14.66 -4.17 -2.84
N VAL A 403 14.60 -3.02 -2.17
CA VAL A 403 15.05 -1.73 -2.70
C VAL A 403 16.57 -1.76 -2.86
N HIS A 404 17.05 -1.55 -4.09
CA HIS A 404 18.47 -1.58 -4.44
C HIS A 404 18.80 -0.67 -5.64
N VAL A 405 20.09 -0.38 -5.80
CA VAL A 405 20.69 0.35 -6.92
C VAL A 405 21.71 -0.56 -7.61
N ASP A 406 21.48 -0.87 -8.88
CA ASP A 406 22.03 -2.07 -9.53
C ASP A 406 23.57 -2.04 -9.67
N GLN A 407 24.19 -0.87 -9.86
CA GLN A 407 25.64 -0.68 -9.90
C GLN A 407 26.08 0.51 -9.02
N SER A 408 27.19 0.36 -8.30
CA SER A 408 27.88 1.48 -7.64
C SER A 408 28.71 2.31 -8.62
N GLY A 409 29.25 3.44 -8.15
CA GLY A 409 30.21 4.22 -8.93
C GLY A 409 31.44 3.41 -9.34
N LYS A 410 32.12 2.79 -8.35
CA LYS A 410 33.28 1.91 -8.57
C LYS A 410 32.95 0.72 -9.49
N ALA A 411 31.74 0.15 -9.37
CA ALA A 411 31.29 -0.93 -10.24
C ALA A 411 31.19 -0.49 -11.70
N ALA A 412 30.71 0.72 -11.99
CA ALA A 412 30.60 1.22 -13.36
C ALA A 412 31.96 1.40 -14.04
N VAL A 413 32.97 1.98 -13.37
CA VAL A 413 34.36 2.02 -13.89
C VAL A 413 34.85 0.61 -14.21
N ALA A 414 34.60 -0.35 -13.31
CA ALA A 414 34.96 -1.76 -13.50
C ALA A 414 34.14 -2.48 -14.60
N ARG A 415 33.04 -1.91 -15.10
CA ARG A 415 32.37 -2.38 -16.32
C ARG A 415 33.07 -1.85 -17.57
N VAL A 416 33.46 -0.57 -17.60
CA VAL A 416 34.21 0.04 -18.71
C VAL A 416 35.50 -0.75 -18.98
N HIS A 417 36.33 -1.00 -17.95
CA HIS A 417 37.57 -1.78 -18.09
C HIS A 417 37.37 -3.27 -18.47
N ARG A 418 36.18 -3.84 -18.26
CA ARG A 418 35.92 -5.27 -18.50
C ARG A 418 35.34 -5.55 -19.88
N HIS A 419 34.57 -4.60 -20.40
CA HIS A 419 33.66 -4.82 -21.52
C HIS A 419 33.99 -3.97 -22.75
N LEU A 420 35.17 -3.34 -22.77
CA LEU A 420 35.70 -2.54 -23.87
C LEU A 420 37.17 -2.89 -24.11
N PRO A 421 37.70 -2.67 -25.34
CA PRO A 421 39.12 -2.81 -25.64
C PRO A 421 39.97 -1.92 -24.70
N PRO A 422 41.05 -2.43 -24.07
CA PRO A 422 41.88 -1.65 -23.15
C PRO A 422 42.42 -0.32 -23.72
N GLU A 423 42.58 -0.24 -25.04
CA GLU A 423 42.99 0.94 -25.80
C GLU A 423 41.92 2.05 -25.86
N ASP A 424 40.63 1.70 -25.84
CA ASP A 424 39.52 2.67 -25.84
C ASP A 424 39.32 3.33 -24.47
N VAL A 425 39.56 2.57 -23.40
CA VAL A 425 39.17 2.93 -22.02
C VAL A 425 39.74 4.28 -21.54
N PRO A 426 41.02 4.63 -21.79
CA PRO A 426 41.59 5.90 -21.31
C PRO A 426 40.93 7.15 -21.90
N GLU A 427 40.37 7.09 -23.11
CA GLU A 427 39.65 8.22 -23.71
C GLU A 427 38.14 8.18 -23.37
N LEU A 428 37.53 6.98 -23.34
CA LEU A 428 36.13 6.85 -22.96
C LEU A 428 35.87 7.24 -21.49
N LEU A 429 36.82 7.01 -20.58
CA LEU A 429 36.76 7.49 -19.19
C LEU A 429 37.04 8.99 -19.04
N LYS A 430 37.34 9.74 -20.11
CA LYS A 430 37.39 11.22 -20.10
C LYS A 430 36.11 11.88 -20.62
N LYS A 431 35.21 11.11 -21.24
CA LYS A 431 33.94 11.59 -21.81
C LYS A 431 32.75 11.28 -20.89
N ARG A 432 31.63 11.99 -21.08
CA ARG A 432 30.36 11.63 -20.44
C ARG A 432 30.00 10.21 -20.85
N PHE A 433 29.91 9.32 -19.87
CA PHE A 433 29.30 8.00 -20.03
C PHE A 433 28.31 7.73 -18.89
N GLN A 434 27.44 6.76 -19.13
CA GLN A 434 26.39 6.32 -18.21
C GLN A 434 26.25 4.80 -18.31
N ILE A 435 25.73 4.16 -17.27
CA ILE A 435 25.08 2.85 -17.43
C ILE A 435 23.56 3.08 -17.49
N LEU A 436 22.90 2.54 -18.52
CA LEU A 436 21.44 2.53 -18.60
C LEU A 436 20.96 1.08 -18.64
N ASN A 437 20.01 0.74 -17.78
CA ASN A 437 19.26 -0.51 -17.92
C ASN A 437 17.96 -0.23 -18.69
N LEU A 438 17.70 -0.97 -19.76
CA LEU A 438 16.40 -1.02 -20.41
C LEU A 438 15.59 -2.16 -19.79
N TRP A 439 14.45 -1.84 -19.17
CA TRP A 439 13.52 -2.84 -18.64
C TRP A 439 12.24 -2.88 -19.47
N ARG A 440 11.86 -4.07 -19.94
CA ARG A 440 10.71 -4.31 -20.84
C ARG A 440 9.94 -5.57 -20.41
N PRO A 441 8.60 -5.53 -20.28
CA PRO A 441 7.74 -6.71 -20.24
C PRO A 441 7.83 -7.48 -21.57
N ILE A 442 7.87 -8.82 -21.57
CA ILE A 442 8.23 -9.59 -22.79
C ILE A 442 7.15 -10.54 -23.31
N SER A 443 5.99 -10.60 -22.66
CA SER A 443 4.97 -11.64 -22.89
C SER A 443 3.55 -11.05 -22.81
N HIS A 444 3.30 -10.28 -21.75
CA HIS A 444 2.01 -9.68 -21.40
C HIS A 444 2.28 -8.34 -20.66
N PRO A 445 1.25 -7.51 -20.40
CA PRO A 445 1.42 -6.33 -19.56
C PRO A 445 1.90 -6.71 -18.15
N ALA A 446 2.88 -5.97 -17.62
CA ALA A 446 3.46 -6.26 -16.31
C ALA A 446 2.58 -5.71 -15.17
N ASP A 447 1.36 -6.24 -15.05
CA ASP A 447 0.45 -5.96 -13.94
C ASP A 447 0.83 -6.73 -12.66
N ASP A 448 1.36 -7.95 -12.81
CA ASP A 448 1.95 -8.72 -11.72
C ASP A 448 3.37 -8.23 -11.41
N TRP A 449 3.66 -8.06 -10.12
CA TRP A 449 4.95 -7.61 -9.59
C TRP A 449 5.63 -6.44 -10.36
N PRO A 450 4.92 -5.33 -10.67
CA PRO A 450 5.46 -4.24 -11.47
C PRO A 450 6.73 -3.62 -10.88
N LEU A 451 7.46 -2.86 -11.70
CA LEU A 451 8.69 -2.20 -11.29
C LEU A 451 8.39 -0.84 -10.65
N ALA A 452 8.68 -0.73 -9.35
CA ALA A 452 8.71 0.55 -8.64
C ALA A 452 10.10 1.20 -8.82
N LEU A 453 10.07 2.52 -9.05
CA LEU A 453 11.23 3.38 -9.31
C LEU A 453 11.13 4.61 -8.40
N CYS A 454 12.18 4.90 -7.64
CA CYS A 454 12.22 6.06 -6.76
C CYS A 454 12.74 7.29 -7.51
N ASP A 455 12.03 8.40 -7.41
CA ASP A 455 12.41 9.70 -7.98
C ASP A 455 13.74 10.17 -7.36
N HIS A 456 14.82 10.24 -8.14
CA HIS A 456 16.17 10.54 -7.65
C HIS A 456 16.23 11.78 -6.74
N ARG A 457 15.43 12.81 -7.05
CA ARG A 457 15.33 14.08 -6.31
C ARG A 457 14.79 13.94 -4.87
N SER A 458 14.40 12.73 -4.47
CA SER A 458 13.82 12.40 -3.16
C SER A 458 14.72 11.54 -2.27
N VAL A 459 15.93 11.20 -2.75
CA VAL A 459 16.89 10.33 -2.06
C VAL A 459 18.01 11.19 -1.45
N ASP A 460 18.28 11.07 -0.14
CA ASP A 460 19.51 11.63 0.43
C ASP A 460 20.68 10.72 0.03
N PRO A 461 21.82 11.24 -0.47
CA PRO A 461 23.00 10.42 -0.74
C PRO A 461 23.46 9.53 0.44
N LYS A 462 23.08 9.87 1.69
CA LYS A 462 23.33 9.07 2.91
C LYS A 462 22.42 7.83 3.05
N ASP A 463 21.29 7.79 2.35
CA ASP A 463 20.38 6.65 2.37
C ASP A 463 20.98 5.45 1.62
N VAL A 464 21.91 5.71 0.70
CA VAL A 464 22.47 4.73 -0.23
C VAL A 464 23.88 4.30 0.23
N PHE A 465 24.14 3.00 0.31
CA PHE A 465 25.40 2.46 0.84
C PHE A 465 25.90 1.22 0.08
N PRO A 466 27.22 1.00 -0.06
CA PRO A 466 27.76 -0.10 -0.84
C PRO A 466 27.53 -1.46 -0.16
N VAL A 467 27.13 -2.43 -0.98
CA VAL A 467 26.93 -3.85 -0.63
C VAL A 467 27.80 -4.69 -1.56
N SER A 468 28.62 -5.57 -1.00
CA SER A 468 29.44 -6.50 -1.78
C SER A 468 28.61 -7.65 -2.35
N LEU A 469 28.66 -7.84 -3.67
CA LEU A 469 28.14 -9.01 -4.35
C LEU A 469 29.25 -10.04 -4.52
N ILE A 470 29.18 -11.15 -3.80
CA ILE A 470 30.20 -12.20 -3.83
C ILE A 470 29.81 -13.24 -4.88
N TYR A 471 30.52 -13.23 -6.01
CA TYR A 471 30.44 -14.25 -7.05
C TYR A 471 31.48 -15.36 -6.76
N PRO A 472 31.39 -16.55 -7.38
CA PRO A 472 32.40 -17.61 -7.21
C PRO A 472 33.81 -17.23 -7.68
N ASP A 473 33.91 -16.32 -8.65
CA ASP A 473 35.13 -15.89 -9.34
C ASP A 473 35.69 -14.54 -8.84
N ARG A 474 34.85 -13.69 -8.23
CA ARG A 474 35.20 -12.28 -7.92
C ARG A 474 34.23 -11.61 -6.96
N GLU A 475 34.63 -10.45 -6.44
CA GLU A 475 33.72 -9.50 -5.81
C GLU A 475 33.14 -8.50 -6.84
N GLY A 476 31.90 -8.05 -6.61
CA GLY A 476 31.26 -6.92 -7.27
C GLY A 476 30.56 -6.02 -6.25
N GLU A 477 29.93 -4.93 -6.71
CA GLU A 477 29.36 -3.92 -5.82
C GLU A 477 28.02 -3.40 -6.37
N THR A 478 26.98 -3.49 -5.55
CA THR A 478 25.65 -2.86 -5.71
C THR A 478 25.49 -1.87 -4.56
N LEU A 479 24.45 -1.03 -4.55
CA LEU A 479 24.12 -0.21 -3.38
C LEU A 479 22.79 -0.65 -2.78
N GLY A 480 22.81 -0.92 -1.47
CA GLY A 480 21.62 -1.04 -0.65
C GLY A 480 21.09 0.33 -0.29
N VAL A 481 19.80 0.42 0.06
CA VAL A 481 19.14 1.68 0.38
C VAL A 481 18.38 1.54 1.70
N ARG A 482 18.60 2.50 2.60
CA ARG A 482 17.90 2.64 3.89
C ARG A 482 16.47 3.12 3.67
N TYR A 483 15.59 2.88 4.63
CA TYR A 483 14.32 3.59 4.63
C TYR A 483 14.54 5.08 4.93
N ASN A 484 14.00 5.92 4.05
CA ASN A 484 13.77 7.34 4.27
C ASN A 484 12.31 7.60 3.89
N PRO A 485 11.48 8.21 4.76
CA PRO A 485 10.09 8.50 4.43
C PRO A 485 9.95 9.42 3.21
N ASN A 486 10.96 10.25 2.91
CA ASN A 486 10.93 11.19 1.80
C ASN A 486 10.96 10.52 0.41
N HIS A 487 11.30 9.22 0.32
CA HIS A 487 11.42 8.51 -0.95
C HIS A 487 10.10 8.45 -1.72
N LYS A 488 10.08 9.07 -2.92
CA LYS A 488 8.92 9.15 -3.79
C LYS A 488 8.94 8.02 -4.81
N TRP A 489 8.24 6.96 -4.48
CA TRP A 489 8.12 5.79 -5.36
C TRP A 489 7.08 6.00 -6.44
N LYS A 490 7.39 5.53 -7.65
CA LYS A 490 6.56 5.67 -8.85
C LYS A 490 6.59 4.40 -9.69
N TYR A 491 5.52 4.11 -10.42
CA TYR A 491 5.42 3.01 -11.38
C TYR A 491 4.46 3.37 -12.51
N VAL A 492 4.28 2.48 -13.49
CA VAL A 492 3.24 2.59 -14.53
C VAL A 492 2.45 1.28 -14.53
N SER A 493 1.16 1.35 -14.21
CA SER A 493 0.27 0.18 -14.23
C SER A 493 0.08 -0.34 -15.66
N GLY A 494 0.11 -1.66 -15.85
CA GLY A 494 -0.07 -2.29 -17.15
C GLY A 494 0.92 -1.80 -18.20
N LEU A 495 2.21 -1.67 -17.84
CA LEU A 495 3.25 -1.43 -18.84
C LEU A 495 3.27 -2.61 -19.81
N THR A 496 3.10 -2.36 -21.10
CA THR A 496 2.93 -3.38 -22.15
C THR A 496 4.26 -3.80 -22.78
N PRO A 497 4.34 -4.93 -23.50
CA PRO A 497 5.55 -5.30 -24.25
C PRO A 497 5.93 -4.32 -25.38
N GLU A 498 5.02 -3.42 -25.78
CA GLU A 498 5.31 -2.32 -26.70
C GLU A 498 6.00 -1.12 -26.03
N GLU A 499 6.10 -1.13 -24.71
CA GLU A 499 6.65 -0.07 -23.88
C GLU A 499 7.86 -0.56 -23.10
N PHE A 500 8.76 0.35 -22.75
CA PHE A 500 9.92 0.07 -21.91
C PHE A 500 10.25 1.28 -21.04
N VAL A 501 11.04 1.07 -20.00
CA VAL A 501 11.64 2.12 -19.18
C VAL A 501 13.16 2.07 -19.30
N LEU A 502 13.79 3.23 -19.48
CA LEU A 502 15.23 3.39 -19.26
C LEU A 502 15.44 3.82 -17.82
N ILE A 503 16.36 3.14 -17.13
CA ILE A 503 16.69 3.35 -15.72
C ILE A 503 18.17 3.73 -15.67
N LYS A 504 18.48 4.91 -15.11
CA LYS A 504 19.85 5.43 -15.09
C LYS A 504 20.65 4.92 -13.89
N TRP A 505 21.89 4.54 -14.19
CA TRP A 505 22.94 4.17 -13.26
C TRP A 505 24.24 4.94 -13.57
N ARG A 506 24.53 5.95 -12.74
CA ARG A 506 25.73 6.79 -12.73
C ARG A 506 25.93 7.74 -13.92
N VAL A 507 26.45 8.93 -13.60
CA VAL A 507 27.18 9.83 -14.51
C VAL A 507 28.42 10.30 -13.74
N GLU A 508 29.63 10.28 -14.32
CA GLU A 508 30.84 10.78 -13.60
C GLU A 508 31.11 12.28 -13.77
N PHE A 509 30.57 12.89 -14.83
CA PHE A 509 31.02 14.21 -15.30
C PHE A 509 30.12 15.37 -14.89
N LEU A 510 29.00 15.11 -14.21
CA LEU A 510 28.00 16.08 -13.79
C LEU A 510 27.50 15.77 -12.37
N ASP A 511 28.44 15.57 -11.43
CA ASP A 511 28.15 15.47 -9.99
C ASP A 511 28.13 16.87 -9.33
N ASP A 512 27.53 17.82 -10.03
CA ASP A 512 27.20 19.18 -9.55
C ASP A 512 25.78 19.26 -8.96
N GLY A 513 25.07 18.11 -8.92
CA GLY A 513 23.68 17.99 -8.49
C GLY A 513 22.64 18.41 -9.54
N SER A 514 23.04 18.77 -10.77
CA SER A 514 22.11 19.23 -11.81
C SER A 514 21.29 18.11 -12.46
N VAL A 515 21.79 16.87 -12.46
CA VAL A 515 21.16 15.71 -13.11
C VAL A 515 21.09 14.52 -12.18
N ALA A 516 20.06 13.68 -12.36
CA ALA A 516 19.95 12.42 -11.64
C ALA A 516 21.14 11.48 -11.95
N VAL A 517 21.69 10.85 -10.91
CA VAL A 517 22.86 9.95 -11.03
C VAL A 517 22.60 8.48 -10.64
N PHE A 518 21.46 8.12 -10.07
CA PHE A 518 21.03 6.72 -9.89
C PHE A 518 19.53 6.64 -9.54
N THR A 519 18.91 5.47 -9.71
CA THR A 519 17.46 5.29 -9.44
C THR A 519 17.21 4.11 -8.51
N PRO A 520 16.93 4.28 -7.20
CA PRO A 520 16.54 3.14 -6.37
C PRO A 520 15.31 2.43 -6.96
N HIS A 521 15.37 1.11 -7.07
CA HIS A 521 14.32 0.34 -7.74
C HIS A 521 14.03 -1.00 -7.06
N THR A 522 12.83 -1.54 -7.29
CA THR A 522 12.41 -2.86 -6.80
C THR A 522 11.19 -3.37 -7.56
N GLY A 523 10.96 -4.69 -7.58
CA GLY A 523 9.64 -5.24 -7.88
C GLY A 523 8.79 -5.25 -6.62
N PHE A 524 7.50 -4.90 -6.72
CA PHE A 524 6.59 -4.86 -5.56
C PHE A 524 5.26 -5.55 -5.87
N LYS A 525 4.55 -6.08 -4.86
CA LYS A 525 3.14 -6.43 -5.06
C LYS A 525 2.35 -5.14 -5.15
N ASP A 526 1.92 -4.76 -6.35
CA ASP A 526 0.87 -3.76 -6.51
C ASP A 526 -0.44 -4.35 -5.95
N PRO A 527 -1.08 -3.74 -4.93
CA PRO A 527 -2.36 -4.22 -4.44
C PRO A 527 -3.45 -4.15 -5.53
N ASN A 528 -3.28 -3.33 -6.57
CA ASN A 528 -4.18 -3.22 -7.72
C ASN A 528 -3.95 -4.29 -8.81
N THR A 529 -3.03 -5.25 -8.59
CA THR A 529 -2.78 -6.37 -9.51
C THR A 529 -4.08 -7.10 -9.85
N PRO A 530 -4.47 -7.24 -11.13
CA PRO A 530 -5.67 -7.98 -11.49
C PRO A 530 -5.62 -9.44 -11.03
N ALA A 531 -6.70 -9.94 -10.42
CA ALA A 531 -6.88 -11.38 -10.20
C ALA A 531 -6.75 -12.14 -11.54
N GLY A 532 -5.87 -13.16 -11.56
CA GLY A 532 -5.53 -13.89 -12.78
C GLY A 532 -4.55 -13.19 -13.74
N ALA A 533 -3.92 -12.08 -13.34
CA ALA A 533 -2.79 -11.49 -14.07
C ALA A 533 -1.69 -12.56 -14.27
N PRO A 534 -1.10 -12.70 -15.48
CA PRO A 534 -0.07 -13.71 -15.71
C PRO A 534 1.20 -13.39 -14.89
N PRO A 535 1.90 -14.39 -14.34
CA PRO A 535 3.13 -14.15 -13.58
C PRO A 535 4.22 -13.47 -14.41
N ARG A 536 4.75 -12.36 -13.89
CA ARG A 536 5.56 -11.37 -14.60
C ARG A 536 6.72 -11.97 -15.40
N GLU A 537 6.67 -11.79 -16.72
CA GLU A 537 7.82 -12.00 -17.59
C GLU A 537 8.41 -10.66 -18.06
N SER A 538 9.68 -10.40 -17.72
CA SER A 538 10.38 -9.16 -18.05
C SER A 538 11.83 -9.40 -18.42
N ILE A 539 12.35 -8.70 -19.44
CA ILE A 539 13.79 -8.61 -19.72
C ILE A 539 14.37 -7.30 -19.21
N GLU A 540 15.60 -7.38 -18.73
CA GLU A 540 16.45 -6.27 -18.34
C GLU A 540 17.74 -6.32 -19.17
N ILE A 541 18.04 -5.29 -19.95
CA ILE A 541 19.28 -5.18 -20.75
C ILE A 541 20.19 -4.14 -20.10
N ARG A 542 21.42 -4.51 -19.73
CA ARG A 542 22.39 -3.60 -19.10
C ARG A 542 23.38 -3.06 -20.11
N THR A 543 23.48 -1.73 -20.21
CA THR A 543 24.26 -1.06 -21.27
C THR A 543 25.23 -0.03 -20.70
N LEU A 544 26.41 0.07 -21.32
CA LEU A 544 27.30 1.22 -21.24
C LEU A 544 26.97 2.18 -22.39
N VAL A 545 26.81 3.46 -22.09
CA VAL A 545 26.29 4.48 -23.02
C VAL A 545 27.23 5.68 -23.03
N PHE A 546 27.83 5.97 -24.18
CA PHE A 546 28.84 7.01 -24.37
C PHE A 546 28.36 8.10 -25.33
N TYR A 547 28.80 9.32 -25.05
CA TYR A 547 28.47 10.55 -25.77
C TYR A 547 29.80 11.20 -26.21
N ASP A 548 29.82 11.82 -27.38
CA ASP A 548 31.05 12.39 -27.96
C ASP A 548 31.36 13.83 -27.52
#